data_AF-A0A0M0T0T3-F1
#
_entry.id   AF-A0A0M0T0T3-F1
#
_cell.length_a   1.000
_cell.length_b   1.000
_cell.length_c   1.000
_cell.angle_alpha   90.00
_cell.angle_beta   90.00
_cell.angle_gamma   90.00
#
_symmetry.space_group_name_H-M   'P 1'
#
loop_
_entity.id
_entity.type
_entity.pdbx_description
1 polymer ?
#
loop_
_entity_poly.entity_id
_entity_poly.type
_entity_poly.pdbx_seq_one_letter_code
_entity_poly.pdbx_strand_id
1 'polypeptide(L)'
;MDKRIGFVVRIKQLFGKVVAVDEFGMESYLFEHSEIDPSVVPSEHLSSLPDPIQFDTFVYVDEGGKEWIAGMGYDPHTYRLVYEVWICDGRTIAYELYDE
;
A
#
# COMPACT_ATOMS: atom_id res chain seq x y z
N MET A 1 -12.07 8.17 -7.83
CA MET A 1 -12.12 8.50 -6.39
C MET A 1 -10.73 8.98 -6.01
N ASP A 2 -10.62 10.01 -5.18
CA ASP A 2 -9.30 10.51 -4.74
C ASP A 2 -8.59 9.43 -3.90
N LYS A 3 -7.36 9.09 -4.28
CA LYS A 3 -6.57 8.03 -3.63
C LYS A 3 -6.33 8.31 -2.15
N ARG A 4 -6.23 9.60 -1.77
CA ARG A 4 -6.10 10.03 -0.37
C ARG A 4 -7.36 9.74 0.44
N ILE A 5 -8.53 9.99 -0.14
CA ILE A 5 -9.82 9.65 0.48
C ILE A 5 -9.94 8.12 0.62
N GLY A 6 -9.50 7.37 -0.39
CA GLY A 6 -9.43 5.91 -0.36
C GLY A 6 -8.62 5.41 0.84
N PHE A 7 -7.41 5.93 1.04
CA PHE A 7 -6.55 5.58 2.19
C PHE A 7 -7.24 5.85 3.54
N VAL A 8 -7.80 7.05 3.74
CA VAL A 8 -8.48 7.42 5.00
C VAL A 8 -9.66 6.49 5.30
N VAL A 9 -10.45 6.14 4.29
CA VAL A 9 -11.56 5.20 4.45
C VAL A 9 -11.03 3.80 4.79
N ARG A 10 -10.00 3.35 4.07
CA ARG A 10 -9.48 1.98 4.19
C ARG A 10 -8.80 1.72 5.53
N ILE A 11 -7.95 2.64 6.00
CA ILE A 11 -7.28 2.49 7.31
C ILE A 11 -8.28 2.52 8.47
N LYS A 12 -9.37 3.29 8.33
CA LYS A 12 -10.48 3.29 9.29
C LYS A 12 -11.23 1.96 9.28
N GLN A 13 -11.53 1.41 8.11
CA GLN A 13 -12.26 0.15 7.97
C GLN A 13 -11.47 -1.04 8.52
N LEU A 14 -10.17 -1.13 8.23
CA LEU A 14 -9.34 -2.26 8.62
C LEU A 14 -8.84 -2.15 10.06
N PHE A 15 -8.48 -0.95 10.52
CA PHE A 15 -7.76 -0.77 11.79
C PHE A 15 -8.41 0.23 12.75
N GLY A 16 -9.55 0.83 12.38
CA GLY A 16 -10.26 1.80 13.21
C GLY A 16 -9.56 3.15 13.36
N LYS A 17 -8.51 3.41 12.58
CA LYS A 17 -7.74 4.67 12.66
C LYS A 17 -8.48 5.80 11.94
N VAL A 18 -8.64 6.92 12.62
CA VAL A 18 -9.19 8.14 12.04
C VAL A 18 -8.03 9.06 11.71
N VAL A 19 -7.83 9.32 10.42
CA VAL A 19 -6.69 10.09 9.91
C VAL A 19 -7.22 11.23 9.05
N ALA A 20 -6.74 12.46 9.26
CA ALA A 20 -7.07 13.57 8.37
C ALA A 20 -6.26 13.51 7.07
N VAL A 21 -6.79 14.07 5.98
CA VAL A 21 -6.17 14.00 4.64
C VAL A 21 -4.80 14.71 4.59
N ASP A 22 -4.57 15.66 5.48
CA ASP A 22 -3.36 16.45 5.64
C ASP A 22 -2.33 15.85 6.62
N GLU A 23 -2.65 14.73 7.28
CA GLU A 23 -1.78 14.10 8.30
C GLU A 23 -0.91 12.95 7.78
N PHE A 24 -0.94 12.66 6.48
CA PHE A 24 -0.13 11.60 5.88
C PHE A 24 0.60 12.05 4.61
N GLY A 25 1.75 11.42 4.38
CA GLY A 25 2.50 11.52 3.13
C GLY A 25 1.96 10.55 2.08
N MET A 26 2.10 10.92 0.81
CA MET A 26 1.83 10.03 -0.32
C MET A 26 2.93 10.18 -1.35
N GLU A 27 3.49 9.07 -1.77
CA GLU A 27 4.47 8.97 -2.87
C GLU A 27 4.04 7.89 -3.85
N SER A 28 4.41 8.05 -5.12
CA SER A 28 4.13 7.07 -6.16
C SER A 28 5.44 6.68 -6.84
N TYR A 29 5.68 5.39 -6.98
CA TYR A 29 6.89 4.87 -7.63
C TYR A 29 6.54 3.63 -8.47
N LEU A 30 7.24 3.46 -9.59
CA LEU A 30 7.13 2.30 -10.47
C LEU A 30 8.29 1.36 -10.16
N PHE A 31 8.00 0.20 -9.59
CA PHE A 31 8.99 -0.79 -9.19
C PHE A 31 9.03 -1.95 -10.18
N GLU A 32 10.22 -2.30 -10.64
CA GLU A 32 10.50 -3.64 -11.18
C GLU A 32 10.44 -4.65 -10.01
N HIS A 33 10.05 -5.90 -10.27
CA HIS A 33 9.98 -6.93 -9.20
C HIS A 33 11.31 -7.12 -8.48
N SER A 34 12.43 -6.96 -9.20
CA SER A 34 13.79 -7.06 -8.64
C SER A 34 14.12 -5.97 -7.60
N GLU A 35 13.37 -4.86 -7.58
CA GLU A 35 13.56 -3.76 -6.62
C GLU A 35 12.73 -3.94 -5.34
N ILE A 36 11.78 -4.88 -5.33
CA ILE A 36 10.86 -5.09 -4.22
C ILE A 36 11.45 -6.10 -3.23
N ASP A 37 11.56 -5.69 -1.97
CA ASP A 37 12.03 -6.59 -0.91
C ASP A 37 11.00 -7.71 -0.64
N PRO A 38 11.40 -8.99 -0.67
CA PRO A 38 10.51 -10.12 -0.41
C PRO A 38 9.85 -10.13 0.98
N SER A 39 10.39 -9.38 1.95
CA SER A 39 9.79 -9.20 3.27
C SER A 39 8.57 -8.28 3.27
N VAL A 40 8.45 -7.42 2.24
CA VAL A 40 7.31 -6.54 2.03
C VAL A 40 6.26 -7.22 1.16
N VAL A 41 6.69 -7.76 0.01
CA VAL A 41 5.83 -8.53 -0.89
C VAL A 41 6.44 -9.91 -1.09
N PRO A 42 5.83 -10.98 -0.58
CA PRO A 42 6.33 -12.34 -0.78
C PRO A 42 6.52 -12.65 -2.26
N SER A 43 7.60 -13.36 -2.62
CA SER A 43 7.92 -13.69 -4.02
C SER A 43 6.82 -14.49 -4.73
N GLU A 44 6.05 -15.28 -3.99
CA GLU A 44 4.87 -16.00 -4.50
C GLU A 44 3.79 -15.02 -4.98
N HIS A 45 3.58 -13.91 -4.26
CA HIS A 45 2.63 -12.87 -4.65
C HIS A 45 3.18 -12.08 -5.83
N LEU A 46 4.47 -11.67 -5.80
CA LEU A 46 5.10 -10.94 -6.89
C LEU A 46 4.94 -11.66 -8.23
N SER A 47 5.09 -12.98 -8.25
CA SER A 47 4.93 -13.80 -9.46
C SER A 47 3.55 -13.69 -10.14
N SER A 48 2.54 -13.21 -9.41
CA SER A 48 1.16 -13.00 -9.89
C SER A 48 0.85 -11.53 -10.20
N LEU A 49 1.80 -10.61 -9.97
CA LEU A 49 1.65 -9.17 -10.17
C LEU A 49 2.30 -8.74 -11.50
N PRO A 50 1.86 -7.62 -12.09
CA PRO A 50 2.50 -7.05 -13.28
C PRO A 50 3.94 -6.64 -12.96
N ASP A 51 4.83 -6.74 -13.96
CA ASP A 51 6.22 -6.31 -13.88
C ASP A 51 6.51 -5.35 -15.04
N PRO A 52 6.72 -4.04 -14.78
CA PRO A 52 6.75 -3.38 -13.47
C PRO A 52 5.36 -3.15 -12.84
N ILE A 53 5.35 -2.86 -11.54
CA ILE A 53 4.14 -2.50 -10.76
C ILE A 53 4.25 -1.07 -10.21
N GLN A 54 3.17 -0.29 -10.32
CA GLN A 54 3.12 1.04 -9.71
C GLN A 54 2.61 0.93 -8.27
N PHE A 55 3.42 1.32 -7.29
CA PHE A 55 2.97 1.49 -5.92
C PHE A 55 2.69 2.96 -5.60
N ASP A 56 1.49 3.22 -5.09
CA ASP A 56 1.24 4.41 -4.29
C ASP A 56 1.42 4.07 -2.81
N THR A 57 2.41 4.69 -2.19
CA THR A 57 2.77 4.49 -0.80
C THR A 57 2.22 5.63 0.04
N PHE A 58 1.51 5.28 1.11
CA PHE A 58 0.97 6.23 2.09
C PHE A 58 1.69 6.02 3.42
N VAL A 59 2.10 7.11 4.07
CA VAL A 59 2.82 7.05 5.36
C VAL A 59 2.12 7.95 6.36
N TYR A 60 1.70 7.37 7.47
CA TYR A 60 1.03 8.04 8.59
C TYR A 60 1.73 7.68 9.90
N VAL A 61 2.00 8.66 10.75
CA VAL A 61 2.50 8.43 12.11
C VAL A 61 1.40 8.78 13.09
N ASP A 62 0.98 7.81 13.91
CA ASP A 62 -0.08 8.05 14.88
C ASP A 62 0.39 8.82 16.12
N GLU A 63 -0.55 9.29 16.94
CA GLU A 63 -0.26 10.04 18.17
C GLU A 63 0.64 9.28 19.16
N GLY A 64 0.66 7.94 19.08
CA GLY A 64 1.51 7.07 19.87
C GLY A 64 2.92 6.90 19.31
N GLY A 65 3.22 7.54 18.18
CA GLY A 65 4.49 7.46 17.47
C GLY A 65 4.65 6.20 16.61
N LYS A 66 3.58 5.43 16.38
CA LYS A 66 3.65 4.27 15.48
C LYS A 66 3.56 4.68 14.04
N GLU A 67 4.43 4.11 13.22
CA GLU A 67 4.40 4.33 11.78
C GLU A 67 3.48 3.32 11.10
N TRP A 68 2.60 3.82 10.25
CA TRP A 68 1.68 3.07 9.41
C TRP A 68 2.02 3.36 7.95
N ILE A 69 2.31 2.30 7.19
CA ILE A 69 2.56 2.39 5.76
C ILE A 69 1.52 1.54 5.03
N ALA A 70 0.95 2.09 3.96
CA ALA A 70 0.14 1.33 3.02
C ALA A 70 0.77 1.41 1.64
N GLY A 71 1.00 0.26 1.00
CA GLY A 71 1.38 0.16 -0.40
C GLY A 71 0.19 -0.30 -1.23
N MET A 72 -0.29 0.57 -2.12
CA MET A 72 -1.36 0.24 -3.07
C MET A 72 -0.73 -0.02 -4.44
N GLY A 73 -0.69 -1.27 -4.86
CA GLY A 73 -0.08 -1.74 -6.10
C GLY A 73 -1.08 -1.75 -7.25
N TYR A 74 -0.73 -1.07 -8.33
CA TYR A 74 -1.54 -0.92 -9.53
C TYR A 74 -0.83 -1.47 -10.76
N ASP A 75 -1.61 -2.09 -11.64
CA ASP A 75 -1.16 -2.36 -12.99
C ASP A 75 -0.94 -1.04 -13.74
N PRO A 76 0.27 -0.78 -14.27
CA PRO A 76 0.62 0.53 -14.85
C PRO A 76 -0.06 0.79 -16.21
N HIS A 77 -0.62 -0.23 -16.85
CA HIS A 77 -1.27 -0.13 -18.15
C HIS A 77 -2.78 0.06 -18.03
N THR A 78 -3.41 -0.66 -17.10
CA THR A 78 -4.86 -0.67 -16.88
C THR A 78 -5.29 0.24 -15.73
N TYR A 79 -4.35 0.66 -14.88
CA TYR A 79 -4.59 1.44 -13.66
C TYR A 79 -5.50 0.75 -12.64
N ARG A 80 -5.65 -0.58 -12.73
CA ARG A 80 -6.41 -1.38 -11.77
C ARG A 80 -5.56 -1.64 -10.54
N LEU A 81 -6.18 -1.59 -9.36
CA LEU A 81 -5.56 -2.03 -8.11
C LEU A 81 -5.47 -3.55 -8.15
N VAL A 82 -4.26 -4.08 -8.03
CA VAL A 82 -3.95 -5.52 -8.09
C VAL A 82 -3.37 -6.04 -6.77
N TYR A 83 -2.86 -5.13 -5.92
CA TYR A 83 -2.27 -5.49 -4.64
C TYR A 83 -2.45 -4.40 -3.59
N GLU A 84 -2.60 -4.78 -2.34
CA GLU A 84 -2.59 -3.90 -1.17
C GLU A 84 -1.72 -4.54 -0.09
N VAL A 85 -0.87 -3.76 0.56
CA VAL A 85 -0.08 -4.20 1.71
C VAL A 85 -0.09 -3.14 2.80
N TRP A 86 -0.19 -3.57 4.05
CA TRP A 86 -0.15 -2.72 5.24
C TRP A 86 0.99 -3.13 6.14
N ILE A 87 1.74 -2.14 6.59
CA ILE A 87 2.90 -2.29 7.46
C ILE A 87 2.71 -1.37 8.67
N CYS A 88 2.99 -1.89 9.87
CA CYS A 88 3.03 -1.11 11.09
C CYS A 88 4.37 -1.34 11.79
N ASP A 89 5.10 -0.27 12.09
CA ASP A 89 6.44 -0.30 12.69
C ASP A 89 7.39 -1.31 11.98
N GLY A 90 7.44 -1.24 10.65
CA GLY A 90 8.29 -2.08 9.82
C GLY A 90 7.85 -3.54 9.68
N ARG A 91 6.66 -3.92 10.17
CA ARG A 91 6.12 -5.27 10.05
C ARG A 91 4.86 -5.30 9.21
N THR A 92 4.82 -6.16 8.20
CA THR A 92 3.61 -6.42 7.42
C THR A 92 2.52 -6.99 8.33
N ILE A 93 1.36 -6.33 8.39
CA ILE A 93 0.22 -6.70 9.25
C ILE A 93 -1.00 -7.17 8.45
N ALA A 94 -1.11 -6.79 7.18
CA ALA A 94 -2.17 -7.25 6.28
C ALA A 94 -1.73 -7.10 4.82
N TYR A 95 -2.34 -7.89 3.95
CA TYR A 95 -2.25 -7.72 2.50
C TYR A 95 -3.55 -8.21 1.83
N GLU A 96 -3.76 -7.80 0.59
CA GLU A 96 -4.81 -8.30 -0.28
C GLU A 96 -4.28 -8.42 -1.71
N LEU A 97 -4.54 -9.56 -2.35
CA LEU A 97 -4.35 -9.77 -3.79
C LEU A 97 -5.71 -9.60 -4.46
N TYR A 98 -5.78 -8.71 -5.44
CA TYR A 98 -7.01 -8.48 -6.18
C TYR A 98 -6.94 -9.22 -7.51
N ASP A 99 -7.85 -10.16 -7.72
CA ASP A 99 -8.05 -10.85 -9.00
C ASP A 99 -8.65 -9.90 -10.08
N GLU A 100 -8.50 -10.29 -11.35
CA GLU A 100 -9.01 -9.58 -12.55
C GLU A 100 -10.53 -9.41 -12.64
#